data_AF-A0A1J8P599-F1
#
_entry.id   AF-A0A1J8P599-F1
#
_cell.length_a   1.000
_cell.length_b   1.000
_cell.length_c   1.000
_cell.angle_alpha   90.00
_cell.angle_beta   90.00
_cell.angle_gamma   90.00
#
_symmetry.space_group_name_H-M   'P 1'
#
loop_
_entity.id
_entity.type
_entity.pdbx_description
1 polymer ?
#
loop_
_entity_poly.entity_id
_entity_poly.type
_entity_poly.pdbx_seq_one_letter_code
_entity_poly.pdbx_strand_id
1 'polypeptide(L)'
;PIRDARVEVTRAISGIRIAIRELDNITGEEIPMDYTPAGAGHKAHTILEPIGVVVAVSAFNHPLNLAIHQVIPAIATGCPVIIKPASLTPLCTLRLAELIQQAGLPVGWV
;
A
#
# COMPACT_ATOMS: atom_id res chain seq x y z
N PRO A 1 4.87 -25.77 -7.11
CA PRO A 1 6.13 -26.43 -6.67
C PRO A 1 6.84 -25.60 -5.59
N ILE A 2 7.64 -26.19 -4.70
CA ILE A 2 8.35 -25.42 -3.65
C ILE A 2 9.28 -24.34 -4.23
N ARG A 3 9.89 -24.60 -5.40
CA ARG A 3 10.70 -23.62 -6.11
C ARG A 3 9.90 -22.36 -6.43
N ASP A 4 8.69 -22.52 -6.98
CA ASP A 4 7.86 -21.40 -7.41
C ASP A 4 7.29 -20.64 -6.19
N ALA A 5 6.97 -21.34 -5.10
CA ALA A 5 6.58 -20.72 -3.84
C ALA A 5 7.71 -19.85 -3.24
N ARG A 6 8.97 -20.30 -3.32
CA ARG A 6 10.12 -19.47 -2.90
C ARG A 6 10.28 -18.23 -3.78
N VAL A 7 10.06 -18.36 -5.08
CA VAL A 7 10.07 -17.21 -6.01
C VAL A 7 8.95 -16.22 -5.65
N GLU A 8 7.75 -16.71 -5.33
CA GLU A 8 6.65 -15.86 -4.88
C GLU A 8 7.02 -15.06 -3.62
N VAL A 9 7.62 -15.71 -2.61
CA VAL A 9 8.08 -15.03 -1.38
C VAL A 9 9.11 -13.95 -1.70
N THR A 10 10.10 -14.25 -2.55
CA THR A 10 11.10 -13.26 -2.97
C THR A 10 10.46 -12.06 -3.67
N ARG A 11 9.47 -12.30 -4.54
CA ARG A 11 8.71 -11.22 -5.20
C ARG A 11 7.91 -10.39 -4.20
N ALA A 12 7.29 -11.02 -3.21
CA ALA A 12 6.55 -10.33 -2.15
C ALA A 12 7.47 -9.40 -1.34
N ILE A 13 8.67 -9.86 -0.99
CA ILE A 13 9.69 -9.03 -0.31
C ILE A 13 10.11 -7.85 -1.20
N SER A 14 10.32 -8.09 -2.49
CA SER A 14 10.62 -7.01 -3.45
C SER A 14 9.49 -5.99 -3.53
N GLY A 15 8.23 -6.42 -3.50
CA GLY A 15 7.06 -5.54 -3.47
C GLY A 15 7.08 -4.59 -2.26
N ILE A 16 7.41 -5.10 -1.07
CA ILE A 16 7.58 -4.27 0.13
C ILE A 16 8.71 -3.25 -0.05
N ARG A 17 9.88 -3.69 -0.56
CA ARG A 17 11.03 -2.80 -0.76
C ARG A 17 10.76 -1.71 -1.80
N ILE A 18 9.99 -2.01 -2.84
CA ILE A 18 9.55 -1.01 -3.82
C ILE A 18 8.62 -0.01 -3.14
N ALA A 19 7.61 -0.45 -2.40
CA ALA A 19 6.71 0.46 -1.70
C ALA A 19 7.45 1.39 -0.72
N ILE A 20 8.45 0.89 0.01
CA ILE A 20 9.31 1.72 0.87
C ILE A 20 10.02 2.82 0.07
N ARG A 21 10.58 2.49 -1.11
CA ARG A 21 11.25 3.49 -1.96
C ARG A 21 10.27 4.53 -2.51
N GLU A 22 9.05 4.12 -2.82
CA GLU A 22 8.04 5.04 -3.36
C GLU A 22 7.50 6.02 -2.31
N LEU A 23 7.66 5.76 -1.01
CA LEU A 23 7.27 6.72 0.03
C LEU A 23 7.94 8.09 -0.14
N ASP A 24 9.21 8.09 -0.57
CA ASP A 24 9.97 9.32 -0.79
C ASP A 24 9.48 10.11 -2.03
N ASN A 25 8.67 9.48 -2.88
CA ASN A 25 8.15 10.07 -4.12
C ASN A 25 6.70 10.58 -3.99
N ILE A 26 6.06 10.46 -2.81
CA ILE A 26 4.69 10.94 -2.59
C ILE A 26 4.73 12.45 -2.37
N THR A 27 4.63 13.21 -3.46
CA THR A 27 4.70 14.69 -3.43
C THR A 27 3.51 15.33 -4.14
N GLY A 28 3.10 16.50 -3.65
CA GLY A 28 2.23 17.41 -4.38
C GLY A 28 3.02 18.34 -5.29
N GLU A 29 2.31 19.27 -5.93
CA GLU A 29 2.87 20.22 -6.89
C GLU A 29 2.39 21.64 -6.56
N GLU A 30 3.25 22.64 -6.78
CA GLU A 30 2.86 24.05 -6.74
C GLU A 30 2.11 24.39 -8.04
N ILE A 31 0.94 25.00 -7.91
CA ILE A 31 0.13 25.44 -9.04
C ILE A 31 0.35 26.94 -9.22
N PRO A 32 0.89 27.39 -10.37
CA PRO A 32 1.07 28.82 -10.61
C PRO A 32 -0.28 29.51 -10.75
N MET A 33 -0.47 30.61 -10.03
CA MET A 33 -1.77 31.32 -9.96
C MET A 33 -1.71 32.75 -10.50
N ASP A 34 -0.52 33.29 -10.75
CA ASP A 34 -0.27 34.70 -11.07
C ASP A 34 -0.38 35.04 -12.57
N TYR A 35 -0.98 34.17 -13.38
CA TYR A 35 -1.20 34.40 -14.81
C TYR A 35 -2.10 35.60 -15.13
N THR A 36 -2.83 36.13 -14.14
CA THR A 36 -3.70 37.31 -14.29
C THR A 36 -3.54 38.26 -13.10
N PRO A 37 -3.88 39.55 -13.23
CA PRO A 37 -3.86 40.50 -12.11
C PRO A 37 -4.71 40.06 -10.92
N ALA A 38 -5.82 39.34 -11.17
CA ALA A 38 -6.68 38.79 -10.11
C ALA A 38 -5.98 37.69 -9.31
N GLY A 39 -5.05 36.97 -9.93
CA GLY A 39 -4.26 35.90 -9.32
C GLY A 39 -2.96 36.37 -8.66
N ALA A 40 -2.57 37.64 -8.84
CA ALA A 40 -1.33 38.17 -8.28
C ALA A 40 -1.30 38.00 -6.74
N GLY A 41 -0.19 37.45 -6.22
CA GLY A 41 0.00 37.21 -4.79
C GLY A 41 -0.67 35.94 -4.24
N HIS A 42 -1.43 35.19 -5.04
CA HIS A 42 -1.96 33.90 -4.64
C HIS A 42 -0.95 32.78 -4.87
N LYS A 43 -0.93 31.80 -3.97
CA LYS A 43 -0.17 30.56 -4.11
C LYS A 43 -1.10 29.38 -3.89
N ALA A 44 -0.97 28.35 -4.70
CA ALA A 44 -1.70 27.10 -4.56
C ALA A 44 -0.72 25.93 -4.61
N HIS A 45 -1.02 24.88 -3.85
CA HIS A 45 -0.27 23.64 -3.88
C HIS A 45 -1.26 22.48 -3.75
N THR A 46 -0.92 21.34 -4.34
CA THR A 46 -1.65 20.09 -4.12
C THR A 46 -1.02 19.33 -2.95
N ILE A 47 -1.83 18.54 -2.26
CA ILE A 47 -1.38 17.55 -1.30
C ILE A 47 -2.11 16.24 -1.62
N LEU A 48 -1.46 15.12 -1.30
CA LEU A 48 -2.10 13.81 -1.36
C LEU A 48 -2.54 13.43 0.06
N GLU A 49 -3.80 13.03 0.19
CA GLU A 49 -4.36 12.57 1.46
C GLU A 49 -4.77 11.09 1.34
N PRO A 50 -4.62 10.29 2.42
CA PRO A 50 -5.12 8.93 2.44
C PRO A 50 -6.62 8.90 2.16
N ILE A 51 -7.06 7.98 1.31
CA ILE A 51 -8.49 7.84 0.97
C ILE A 51 -9.32 7.29 2.14
N GLY A 52 -8.67 6.74 3.17
CA GLY A 52 -9.29 6.13 4.33
C GLY A 52 -9.18 4.61 4.32
N VAL A 53 -10.19 3.91 4.83
CA VAL A 53 -10.17 2.44 4.95
C VAL A 53 -10.29 1.78 3.59
N VAL A 54 -9.40 0.83 3.30
CA VAL A 54 -9.36 0.06 2.05
C VAL A 54 -9.81 -1.38 2.29
N VAL A 55 -10.64 -1.92 1.40
CA VAL A 55 -10.98 -3.35 1.38
C VAL A 55 -10.17 -4.05 0.29
N ALA A 56 -9.30 -4.99 0.69
CA ALA A 56 -8.51 -5.81 -0.22
C ALA A 56 -9.14 -7.20 -0.38
N VAL A 57 -9.29 -7.68 -1.62
CA VAL A 57 -9.77 -9.04 -1.93
C VAL A 57 -8.69 -9.74 -2.76
N SER A 58 -8.02 -10.73 -2.18
CA SER A 58 -6.88 -11.41 -2.82
C SER A 58 -7.27 -12.76 -3.42
N ALA A 59 -6.68 -13.08 -4.58
CA ALA A 59 -6.92 -14.34 -5.29
C ALA A 59 -6.03 -15.50 -4.79
N PHE A 60 -6.34 -16.72 -5.21
CA PHE A 60 -5.77 -17.94 -4.62
C PHE A 60 -4.41 -18.37 -5.17
N ASN A 61 -4.03 -17.94 -6.38
CA ASN A 61 -2.92 -18.48 -7.16
C ASN A 61 -1.53 -17.96 -6.76
N HIS A 62 -1.48 -16.77 -6.14
CA HIS A 62 -0.28 -16.19 -5.55
C HIS A 62 -0.67 -15.52 -4.21
N PRO A 63 -1.03 -16.35 -3.22
CA PRO A 63 -1.75 -15.90 -2.03
C PRO A 63 -0.97 -14.94 -1.14
N LEU A 64 0.37 -14.95 -1.19
CA LEU A 64 1.19 -13.98 -0.47
C LEU A 64 1.44 -12.74 -1.34
N ASN A 65 1.90 -12.94 -2.58
CA ASN A 65 2.32 -11.83 -3.42
C ASN A 65 1.15 -10.91 -3.78
N LEU A 66 -0.03 -11.45 -4.10
CA LEU A 66 -1.21 -10.63 -4.43
C LEU A 66 -1.73 -9.87 -3.21
N ALA A 67 -1.71 -10.47 -2.03
CA ALA A 67 -2.07 -9.78 -0.79
C ALA A 67 -1.11 -8.60 -0.52
N ILE A 68 0.20 -8.81 -0.68
CA ILE A 68 1.22 -7.75 -0.54
C ILE A 68 0.97 -6.59 -1.49
N HIS A 69 0.65 -6.86 -2.76
CA HIS A 69 0.38 -5.82 -3.77
C HIS A 69 -0.86 -4.97 -3.49
N GLN A 70 -1.73 -5.38 -2.55
CA GLN A 70 -2.90 -4.62 -2.14
C GLN A 70 -2.68 -3.96 -0.77
N VAL A 71 -2.20 -4.75 0.20
CA VAL A 71 -2.08 -4.33 1.61
C VAL A 71 -0.94 -3.33 1.80
N ILE A 72 0.24 -3.60 1.23
CA ILE A 72 1.42 -2.77 1.49
C ILE A 72 1.29 -1.37 0.87
N PRO A 73 0.82 -1.19 -0.37
CA PRO A 73 0.58 0.15 -0.92
C PRO A 73 -0.46 0.93 -0.11
N ALA A 74 -1.52 0.28 0.38
CA ALA A 74 -2.51 0.94 1.22
C ALA A 74 -1.91 1.41 2.55
N ILE A 75 -1.12 0.56 3.23
CA ILE A 75 -0.40 0.97 4.45
C ILE A 75 0.58 2.11 4.15
N ALA A 76 1.32 2.02 3.05
CA ALA A 76 2.30 3.02 2.65
C ALA A 76 1.67 4.39 2.41
N THR A 77 0.43 4.45 1.89
CA THR A 77 -0.32 5.69 1.71
C THR A 77 -1.14 6.09 2.93
N GLY A 78 -0.92 5.47 4.10
CA GLY A 78 -1.59 5.82 5.35
C GLY A 78 -3.03 5.31 5.46
N CYS A 79 -3.40 4.27 4.70
CA CYS A 79 -4.73 3.67 4.71
C CYS A 79 -4.77 2.39 5.56
N PRO A 80 -5.65 2.29 6.58
CA PRO A 80 -5.99 1.03 7.22
C PRO A 80 -6.64 0.07 6.21
N VAL A 81 -6.44 -1.24 6.38
CA VAL A 81 -6.87 -2.26 5.41
C VAL A 81 -7.73 -3.33 6.09
N ILE A 82 -8.81 -3.72 5.43
CA ILE A 82 -9.54 -4.96 5.72
C ILE A 82 -9.26 -5.92 4.58
N ILE A 83 -8.56 -7.02 4.85
CA ILE A 83 -8.23 -8.01 3.81
C ILE A 83 -9.13 -9.26 3.90
N LYS A 84 -9.80 -9.58 2.79
CA LYS A 84 -10.50 -10.84 2.57
C LYS A 84 -9.65 -11.76 1.67
N PRO A 85 -8.96 -12.77 2.23
CA PRO A 85 -8.24 -13.73 1.40
C PRO A 85 -9.17 -14.70 0.66
N ALA A 86 -8.63 -15.37 -0.35
CA ALA A 86 -9.27 -16.53 -0.94
C ALA A 86 -9.41 -17.66 0.09
N SER A 87 -10.62 -18.23 0.20
CA SER A 87 -10.92 -19.28 1.19
C SER A 87 -10.09 -20.56 0.99
N LEU A 88 -9.58 -20.81 -0.21
CA LEU A 88 -8.75 -21.98 -0.54
C LEU A 88 -7.30 -21.86 -0.04
N THR A 89 -6.76 -20.63 0.07
CA THR A 89 -5.35 -20.38 0.40
C THR A 89 -5.17 -19.24 1.43
N PRO A 90 -5.91 -19.23 2.56
CA PRO A 90 -5.95 -18.09 3.47
C PRO A 90 -4.70 -17.94 4.35
N LEU A 91 -3.96 -19.04 4.58
CA LEU A 91 -2.90 -19.11 5.59
C LEU A 91 -1.76 -18.09 5.36
N CYS A 92 -1.40 -17.82 4.10
CA CYS A 92 -0.36 -16.83 3.79
C CYS A 92 -0.77 -15.41 4.19
N THR A 93 -2.04 -15.05 3.95
CA THR A 93 -2.58 -13.74 4.31
C THR A 93 -2.71 -13.59 5.83
N LEU A 94 -3.17 -14.63 6.54
CA LEU A 94 -3.23 -14.61 8.01
C LEU A 94 -1.84 -14.42 8.61
N ARG A 95 -0.85 -15.16 8.10
CA ARG A 95 0.54 -14.99 8.56
C ARG A 95 1.10 -13.61 8.24
N LEU A 96 0.72 -13.01 7.10
CA LEU A 96 1.09 -11.64 6.78
C LEU A 96 0.52 -10.64 7.79
N ALA A 97 -0.76 -10.75 8.17
CA ALA A 97 -1.38 -9.88 9.17
C ALA A 97 -0.63 -9.95 10.52
N GLU A 98 -0.28 -11.16 10.98
CA GLU A 98 0.53 -11.34 12.20
C GLU A 98 1.90 -10.67 12.10
N LEU A 99 2.58 -10.80 10.95
CA LEU A 99 3.88 -10.18 10.72
C LEU A 99 3.81 -8.65 10.68
N ILE A 100 2.75 -8.09 10.10
CA ILE A 100 2.51 -6.65 10.08
C ILE A 100 2.27 -6.11 11.50
N GLN A 101 1.48 -6.82 12.30
CA GLN A 101 1.29 -6.46 13.70
C GLN A 101 2.61 -6.53 14.49
N GLN A 102 3.43 -7.56 14.27
CA GLN A 102 4.77 -7.68 14.87
C GLN A 102 5.73 -6.57 14.42
N ALA A 103 5.56 -6.04 13.21
CA ALA A 103 6.35 -4.93 12.70
C ALA A 103 6.01 -3.58 13.36
N GLY A 104 4.96 -3.53 14.20
CA GLY A 104 4.61 -2.34 14.99
C GLY A 104 3.52 -1.46 14.40
N LEU A 105 2.77 -1.96 13.40
CA LEU A 105 1.61 -1.23 12.88
C LEU A 105 0.53 -1.11 13.98
N PRO A 106 -0.21 0.03 14.09
CA PRO A 106 -1.19 0.18 15.15
C PRO A 106 -2.27 -0.91 15.13
N VAL A 107 -2.77 -1.29 16.31
CA VAL A 107 -3.81 -2.32 16.43
C VAL A 107 -5.04 -1.93 15.61
N GLY A 108 -5.54 -2.87 14.81
CA GLY A 108 -6.73 -2.68 13.97
C GLY A 108 -6.46 -2.10 12.58
N TRP A 109 -5.19 -1.95 12.16
CA TRP A 109 -4.86 -1.48 10.81
C TRP A 109 -4.89 -2.55 9.71
N VAL A 110 -4.83 -3.83 10.06
CA VAL A 110 -4.92 -4.99 9.14
C VAL A 110 -5.72 -6.11 9.77
#